data_AF-A0AAD5HDP8-F1
#
_entry.id   AF-A0AAD5HDP8-F1
#
_cell.length_a   1.000
_cell.length_b   1.000
_cell.length_c   1.000
_cell.angle_alpha   90.00
_cell.angle_beta   90.00
_cell.angle_gamma   90.00
#
_symmetry.space_group_name_H-M   'P 1'
#
loop_
_entity.id
_entity.type
_entity.pdbx_description
1 polymer ?
#
loop_
_entity_poly.entity_id
_entity_poly.type
_entity_poly.pdbx_seq_one_letter_code
_entity_poly.pdbx_strand_id
1 'polypeptide(L)'
;MANSNHHSRLVGRLGLLLVLFWLVLTFLAPQVKAWEQGDYEIFDLVDELEKIEGKEVDFYSWLNIEPAATDKQINRAYKKLSLQLHPDKNKGDSKQRDRFARLGKVVSILRDGHKRERYNFFYKNGVPKWRGTGYYYARWRPGFFTVVIFLAVLAAGLQHLASWINYHQEKRRIRQFVKDARSEMATRATKNVGAATLGRSYLEIGKRVLRCEVKSDEYIVFYPEGEERIDLNVEWVEKPSVKNVFLIAWPRRLVNRALGKVDEVVEYEVVEEEDAEPEGVDAEKILPSLEVSKKKPKAKKTEPMAVLGTKVGGRRRAIKKQQ
;
A
#
# COMPACT_ATOMS: atom_id res chain seq x y z
N MET A 1 25.95 27.14 -15.97
CA MET A 1 26.32 27.07 -14.53
C MET A 1 25.16 27.33 -13.56
N ALA A 2 23.91 27.55 -13.99
CA ALA A 2 22.80 27.93 -13.09
C ALA A 2 22.07 26.77 -12.36
N ASN A 3 22.31 25.50 -12.71
CA ASN A 3 21.49 24.38 -12.24
C ASN A 3 21.99 23.72 -10.92
N SER A 4 23.21 24.02 -10.45
CA SER A 4 23.76 23.43 -9.22
C SER A 4 23.25 24.12 -7.94
N ASN A 5 22.91 25.41 -8.02
CA ASN A 5 22.45 26.21 -6.88
C ASN A 5 21.02 25.89 -6.43
N HIS A 6 20.20 25.31 -7.28
CA HIS A 6 18.81 24.97 -6.91
C HIS A 6 18.74 23.68 -6.10
N HIS A 7 19.59 22.70 -6.41
CA HIS A 7 19.71 21.45 -5.66
C HIS A 7 20.29 21.67 -4.25
N SER A 8 21.33 22.51 -4.10
CA SER A 8 21.91 22.80 -2.77
C SER A 8 20.93 23.54 -1.84
N ARG A 9 20.13 24.46 -2.38
CA ARG A 9 19.08 25.17 -1.64
C ARG A 9 17.94 24.27 -1.19
N LEU A 10 17.56 23.28 -2.01
CA LEU A 10 16.54 22.29 -1.66
C LEU A 10 17.04 21.32 -0.58
N VAL A 11 18.29 20.84 -0.70
CA VAL A 11 18.91 19.97 0.31
C VAL A 11 19.07 20.70 1.65
N GLY A 12 19.43 21.99 1.65
CA GLY A 12 19.50 22.81 2.87
C GLY A 12 18.15 23.03 3.55
N ARG A 13 17.08 23.24 2.77
CA ARG A 13 15.70 23.38 3.31
C ARG A 13 15.17 22.07 3.89
N LEU A 14 15.46 20.95 3.26
CA LEU A 14 15.12 19.61 3.77
C LEU A 14 15.89 19.28 5.07
N GLY A 15 17.18 19.62 5.13
CA GLY A 15 17.98 19.48 6.34
C GLY A 15 17.44 20.31 7.51
N LEU A 16 17.05 21.57 7.24
CA LEU A 16 16.48 22.45 8.26
C LEU A 16 15.10 21.95 8.75
N LEU A 17 14.26 21.44 7.86
CA LEU A 17 12.97 20.82 8.24
C LEU A 17 13.16 19.55 9.06
N LEU A 18 14.17 18.73 8.76
CA LEU A 18 14.50 17.55 9.57
C LEU A 18 14.98 17.95 10.97
N VAL A 19 15.83 18.97 11.08
CA VAL A 19 16.29 19.49 12.38
C VAL A 19 15.11 20.05 13.18
N LEU A 20 14.22 20.83 12.55
CA LEU A 20 12.99 21.32 13.20
C LEU A 20 12.08 20.18 13.63
N PHE A 21 11.92 19.15 12.82
CA PHE A 21 11.14 17.95 13.17
C PHE A 21 11.72 17.25 14.40
N TRP A 22 13.04 17.05 14.45
CA TRP A 22 13.70 16.46 15.62
C TRP A 22 13.58 17.36 16.86
N LEU A 23 13.71 18.68 16.73
CA LEU A 23 13.51 19.61 17.84
C LEU A 23 12.07 19.54 18.38
N VAL A 24 11.08 19.56 17.50
CA VAL A 24 9.66 19.40 17.87
C VAL A 24 9.44 18.04 18.55
N LEU A 25 10.01 16.96 18.02
CA LEU A 25 9.89 15.62 18.62
C LEU A 25 10.50 15.57 20.02
N THR A 26 11.68 16.17 20.22
CA THR A 26 12.33 16.24 21.54
C THR A 26 11.57 17.13 22.53
N PHE A 27 10.88 18.17 22.05
CA PHE A 27 10.06 19.03 22.90
C PHE A 27 8.75 18.35 23.33
N LEU A 28 8.14 17.53 22.45
CA LEU A 28 6.92 16.79 22.78
C LEU A 28 7.16 15.55 23.65
N ALA A 29 8.29 14.85 23.51
CA ALA A 29 8.58 13.62 24.24
C ALA A 29 8.44 13.72 25.79
N PRO A 30 8.96 14.75 26.48
CA PRO A 30 8.87 14.87 27.93
C PRO A 30 7.47 15.29 28.44
N GLN A 31 6.56 15.72 27.56
CA GLN A 31 5.20 16.12 27.96
C GLN A 31 4.28 14.91 28.21
N VAL A 32 4.71 13.71 27.81
CA VAL A 32 4.00 12.47 28.13
C VAL A 32 4.48 11.99 29.50
N LYS A 33 3.67 12.21 30.54
CA LYS A 33 3.95 11.65 31.87
C LYS A 33 4.04 10.13 31.76
N ALA A 34 5.25 9.60 31.94
CA ALA A 34 5.47 8.17 32.06
C ALA A 34 4.82 7.64 33.34
N TRP A 35 4.51 6.34 33.35
CA TRP A 35 4.04 5.69 34.57
C TRP A 35 5.15 5.66 35.63
N GLU A 36 4.75 5.94 36.86
CA GLU A 36 5.63 5.94 38.03
C GLU A 36 5.61 4.55 38.71
N GLN A 37 6.57 4.28 39.58
CA GLN A 37 6.62 3.03 40.34
C GLN A 37 5.30 2.74 41.08
N GLY A 38 4.66 3.76 41.65
CA GLY A 38 3.38 3.64 42.33
C GLY A 38 2.21 3.26 41.41
N ASP A 39 2.28 3.54 40.10
CA ASP A 39 1.25 3.10 39.16
C ASP A 39 1.33 1.59 38.92
N TYR A 40 2.55 1.05 38.81
CA TYR A 40 2.74 -0.39 38.65
C TYR A 40 2.21 -1.16 39.86
N GLU A 41 2.42 -0.64 41.08
CA GLU A 41 1.82 -1.21 42.30
C GLU A 41 0.29 -1.26 42.22
N ILE A 42 -0.33 -0.18 41.70
CA ILE A 42 -1.79 -0.13 41.50
C ILE A 42 -2.22 -1.19 40.48
N PHE A 43 -1.53 -1.30 39.34
CA PHE A 43 -1.88 -2.24 38.28
C PHE A 43 -1.75 -3.70 38.74
N ASP A 44 -0.65 -4.03 39.41
CA ASP A 44 -0.40 -5.35 39.99
C ASP A 44 -1.53 -5.72 40.95
N LEU A 45 -1.94 -4.79 41.83
CA LEU A 45 -2.99 -5.04 42.81
C LEU A 45 -4.37 -5.20 42.20
N VAL A 46 -4.69 -4.43 41.15
CA VAL A 46 -5.95 -4.60 40.41
C VAL A 46 -5.98 -5.97 39.74
N ASP A 47 -4.90 -6.38 39.07
CA ASP A 47 -4.80 -7.70 38.42
C ASP A 47 -4.86 -8.85 39.44
N GLU A 48 -4.24 -8.69 40.61
CA GLU A 48 -4.34 -9.65 41.71
C GLU A 48 -5.77 -9.76 42.27
N LEU A 49 -6.48 -8.64 42.43
CA LEU A 49 -7.86 -8.64 42.90
C LEU A 49 -8.81 -9.26 41.86
N GLU A 50 -8.64 -8.92 40.58
CA GLU A 50 -9.42 -9.52 39.49
C GLU A 50 -9.29 -11.05 39.46
N LYS A 51 -8.09 -11.59 39.76
CA LYS A 51 -7.85 -13.04 39.79
C LYS A 51 -8.55 -13.76 40.95
N ILE A 52 -8.79 -13.07 42.07
CA ILE A 52 -9.32 -13.69 43.30
C ILE A 52 -10.83 -13.53 43.41
N GLU A 53 -11.34 -12.34 43.11
CA GLU A 53 -12.75 -11.99 43.31
C GLU A 53 -13.53 -11.92 41.99
N GLY A 54 -12.85 -11.77 40.84
CA GLY A 54 -13.46 -11.73 39.51
C GLY A 54 -13.21 -10.41 38.77
N LYS A 55 -13.53 -10.40 37.46
CA LYS A 55 -13.16 -9.33 36.50
C LYS A 55 -13.80 -7.95 36.72
N GLU A 56 -14.69 -7.80 37.70
CA GLU A 56 -15.47 -6.57 37.93
C GLU A 56 -15.28 -6.01 39.35
N VAL A 57 -14.23 -6.47 40.05
CA VAL A 57 -13.99 -6.11 41.45
C VAL A 57 -12.89 -5.05 41.56
N ASP A 58 -13.33 -3.82 41.79
CA ASP A 58 -12.48 -2.65 42.05
C ASP A 58 -12.14 -2.47 43.54
N PHE A 59 -11.16 -1.63 43.86
CA PHE A 59 -10.79 -1.34 45.26
C PHE A 59 -11.97 -0.83 46.10
N TYR A 60 -12.80 0.04 45.50
CA TYR A 60 -13.99 0.62 46.16
C TYR A 60 -15.10 -0.42 46.34
N SER A 61 -15.38 -1.21 45.31
CA SER A 61 -16.35 -2.30 45.34
C SER A 61 -15.98 -3.35 46.39
N TRP A 62 -14.69 -3.71 46.47
CA TRP A 62 -14.19 -4.69 47.43
C TRP A 62 -14.28 -4.22 48.89
N LEU A 63 -13.99 -2.93 49.15
CA LEU A 63 -14.17 -2.32 50.47
C LEU A 63 -15.63 -1.97 50.78
N ASN A 64 -16.53 -2.12 49.81
CA ASN A 64 -17.94 -1.72 49.86
C ASN A 64 -18.11 -0.25 50.28
N ILE A 65 -17.41 0.64 49.58
CA ILE A 65 -17.44 2.09 49.77
C ILE A 65 -17.61 2.79 48.41
N GLU A 66 -18.10 4.03 48.44
CA GLU A 66 -18.17 4.85 47.23
C GLU A 66 -16.81 5.45 46.85
N PRO A 67 -16.54 5.73 45.56
CA PRO A 67 -15.30 6.40 45.13
C PRO A 67 -15.09 7.78 45.78
N ALA A 68 -16.19 8.46 46.14
CA ALA A 68 -16.20 9.74 46.84
C ALA A 68 -16.06 9.62 48.37
N ALA A 69 -15.81 8.41 48.90
CA ALA A 69 -15.74 8.18 50.34
C ALA A 69 -14.61 8.97 51.03
N THR A 70 -14.88 9.45 52.24
CA THR A 70 -13.90 10.13 53.08
C THR A 70 -12.92 9.14 53.72
N ASP A 71 -11.75 9.61 54.16
CA ASP A 71 -10.75 8.76 54.82
C ASP A 71 -11.28 8.08 56.08
N LYS A 72 -12.23 8.71 56.79
CA LYS A 72 -12.93 8.12 57.94
C LYS A 72 -13.74 6.89 57.52
N GLN A 73 -14.42 6.94 56.38
CA GLN A 73 -15.20 5.81 55.85
C GLN A 73 -14.27 4.68 55.38
N ILE A 74 -13.15 5.01 54.71
CA ILE A 74 -12.12 4.03 54.33
C ILE A 74 -11.57 3.31 55.56
N ASN A 75 -11.25 4.05 56.62
CA ASN A 75 -10.76 3.48 57.88
C ASN A 75 -11.79 2.58 58.57
N ARG A 76 -13.08 2.93 58.50
CA ARG A 76 -14.16 2.12 59.06
C ARG A 76 -14.34 0.82 58.27
N ALA A 77 -14.32 0.88 56.94
CA ALA A 77 -14.41 -0.27 56.06
C ALA A 77 -13.22 -1.22 56.26
N TYR A 78 -12.00 -0.68 56.33
CA TYR A 78 -10.79 -1.43 56.64
C TYR A 78 -10.92 -2.20 57.95
N LYS A 79 -11.33 -1.53 59.05
CA LYS A 79 -11.51 -2.19 60.35
C LYS A 79 -12.50 -3.35 60.27
N LYS A 80 -13.63 -3.17 59.57
CA LYS A 80 -14.66 -4.21 59.41
C LYS A 80 -14.12 -5.44 58.67
N LEU A 81 -13.47 -5.24 57.53
CA LEU A 81 -12.90 -6.32 56.72
C LEU A 81 -11.69 -6.98 57.38
N SER A 82 -10.83 -6.19 58.04
CA SER A 82 -9.66 -6.67 58.78
C SER A 82 -10.07 -7.65 59.89
N LEU A 83 -11.15 -7.36 60.63
CA LEU A 83 -11.68 -8.26 61.66
C LEU A 83 -12.24 -9.58 61.11
N GLN A 84 -12.73 -9.58 59.87
CA GLN A 84 -13.25 -10.77 59.19
C GLN A 84 -12.11 -11.62 58.62
N LEU A 85 -11.09 -10.98 58.07
CA LEU A 85 -9.95 -11.63 57.41
C LEU A 85 -8.76 -11.91 58.34
N HIS A 86 -8.86 -11.58 59.62
CA HIS A 86 -7.75 -11.67 60.57
C HIS A 86 -7.17 -13.09 60.64
N PRO A 87 -5.83 -13.27 60.55
CA PRO A 87 -5.21 -14.60 60.52
C PRO A 87 -5.43 -15.41 61.81
N ASP A 88 -5.65 -14.74 62.95
CA ASP A 88 -5.95 -15.43 64.22
C ASP A 88 -7.33 -16.10 64.24
N LYS A 89 -8.31 -15.55 63.52
CA LYS A 89 -9.65 -16.14 63.40
C LYS A 89 -9.72 -17.21 62.30
N ASN A 90 -8.93 -17.04 61.24
CA ASN A 90 -8.92 -17.92 60.07
C ASN A 90 -7.60 -18.72 60.01
N LYS A 91 -7.29 -19.43 61.10
CA LYS A 91 -6.06 -20.25 61.19
C LYS A 91 -6.15 -21.41 60.19
N GLY A 92 -5.16 -21.49 59.29
CA GLY A 92 -5.05 -22.55 58.27
C GLY A 92 -5.56 -22.16 56.87
N ASP A 93 -6.30 -21.06 56.75
CA ASP A 93 -6.80 -20.59 55.44
C ASP A 93 -5.80 -19.68 54.74
N SER A 94 -4.97 -20.27 53.86
CA SER A 94 -4.01 -19.53 53.03
C SER A 94 -4.67 -18.42 52.22
N LYS A 95 -5.87 -18.69 51.68
CA LYS A 95 -6.67 -17.72 50.92
C LYS A 95 -7.02 -16.47 51.73
N GLN A 96 -7.45 -16.64 52.99
CA GLN A 96 -7.83 -15.51 53.85
C GLN A 96 -6.61 -14.70 54.26
N ARG A 97 -5.48 -15.37 54.55
CA ARG A 97 -4.20 -14.70 54.83
C ARG A 97 -3.76 -13.84 53.65
N ASP A 98 -3.85 -14.37 52.42
CA ASP A 98 -3.42 -13.62 51.25
C ASP A 98 -4.41 -12.46 50.93
N ARG A 99 -5.71 -12.63 51.18
CA ARG A 99 -6.71 -11.54 51.12
C ARG A 99 -6.41 -10.44 52.15
N PHE A 100 -6.03 -10.80 53.37
CA PHE A 100 -5.64 -9.84 54.41
C PHE A 100 -4.39 -9.04 54.03
N ALA A 101 -3.36 -9.70 53.49
CA ALA A 101 -2.16 -9.02 53.01
C ALA A 101 -2.47 -7.98 51.92
N ARG A 102 -3.38 -8.30 51.00
CA ARG A 102 -3.84 -7.37 49.95
C ARG A 102 -4.69 -6.24 50.50
N LEU A 103 -5.52 -6.51 51.52
CA LEU A 103 -6.34 -5.49 52.17
C LEU A 103 -5.47 -4.35 52.71
N GLY A 104 -4.34 -4.70 53.34
CA GLY A 104 -3.36 -3.73 53.81
C GLY A 104 -2.79 -2.87 52.67
N LYS A 105 -2.39 -3.51 51.55
CA LYS A 105 -1.85 -2.81 50.37
C LYS A 105 -2.87 -1.88 49.72
N VAL A 106 -4.11 -2.34 49.48
CA VAL A 106 -5.18 -1.53 48.88
C VAL A 106 -5.51 -0.31 49.75
N VAL A 107 -5.66 -0.50 51.06
CA VAL A 107 -5.97 0.61 51.96
C VAL A 107 -4.79 1.57 52.09
N SER A 108 -3.55 1.11 51.97
CA SER A 108 -2.38 2.00 51.92
C SER A 108 -2.42 2.96 50.72
N ILE A 109 -2.88 2.47 49.55
CA ILE A 109 -3.06 3.27 48.33
C ILE A 109 -4.21 4.25 48.47
N LEU A 110 -5.35 3.81 49.02
CA LEU A 110 -6.52 4.68 49.17
C LEU A 110 -6.35 5.74 50.27
N ARG A 111 -5.45 5.54 51.23
CA ARG A 111 -5.13 6.54 52.27
C ARG A 111 -4.16 7.61 51.79
N ASP A 112 -3.31 7.27 50.83
CA ASP A 112 -2.37 8.22 50.24
C ASP A 112 -3.11 9.05 49.18
N GLY A 113 -3.22 10.36 49.41
CA GLY A 113 -3.94 11.27 48.51
C GLY A 113 -3.41 11.24 47.07
N HIS A 114 -2.09 11.13 46.89
CA HIS A 114 -1.47 11.10 45.56
C HIS A 114 -1.75 9.77 44.86
N LYS A 115 -1.53 8.64 45.54
CA LYS A 115 -1.81 7.31 44.95
C LYS A 115 -3.30 7.10 44.68
N ARG A 116 -4.19 7.62 45.55
CA ARG A 116 -5.63 7.60 45.34
C ARG A 116 -6.05 8.40 44.11
N GLU A 117 -5.44 9.55 43.86
CA GLU A 117 -5.71 10.35 42.65
C GLU A 117 -5.29 9.59 41.39
N ARG A 118 -4.11 8.96 41.38
CA ARG A 118 -3.64 8.11 40.28
C ARG A 118 -4.59 6.93 40.05
N TYR A 119 -5.01 6.25 41.11
CA TYR A 119 -6.00 5.18 41.00
C TYR A 119 -7.33 5.68 40.42
N ASN A 120 -7.84 6.83 40.86
CA ASN A 120 -9.06 7.42 40.32
C ASN A 120 -8.95 7.76 38.83
N PHE A 121 -7.77 8.18 38.36
CA PHE A 121 -7.51 8.38 36.95
C PHE A 121 -7.63 7.08 36.14
N PHE A 122 -7.03 5.98 36.63
CA PHE A 122 -7.12 4.67 35.98
C PHE A 122 -8.51 4.05 36.08
N TYR A 123 -9.21 4.27 37.19
CA TYR A 123 -10.59 3.83 37.38
C TYR A 123 -11.53 4.42 36.32
N LYS A 124 -11.36 5.71 35.96
CA LYS A 124 -12.17 6.37 34.92
C LYS A 124 -11.74 6.02 33.49
N ASN A 125 -10.43 5.93 33.24
CA ASN A 125 -9.87 5.76 31.90
C ASN A 125 -9.61 4.29 31.52
N GLY A 126 -9.84 3.36 32.44
CA GLY A 126 -9.50 1.95 32.34
C GLY A 126 -8.11 1.64 32.89
N VAL A 127 -7.96 0.48 33.52
CA VAL A 127 -6.67 0.02 34.06
C VAL A 127 -5.90 -0.74 32.96
N PRO A 128 -4.63 -0.40 32.69
CA PRO A 128 -3.82 -1.16 31.74
C PRO A 128 -3.55 -2.58 32.27
N LYS A 129 -3.49 -3.55 31.36
CA LYS A 129 -3.28 -4.98 31.72
C LYS A 129 -1.89 -5.46 31.32
N TRP A 130 -1.31 -6.34 32.14
CA TRP A 130 -0.03 -6.98 31.85
C TRP A 130 -0.15 -7.97 30.69
N ARG A 131 0.74 -7.89 29.70
CA ARG A 131 0.76 -8.78 28.52
C ARG A 131 2.14 -9.38 28.23
N GLY A 132 2.97 -9.55 29.25
CA GLY A 132 4.29 -10.20 29.16
C GLY A 132 5.45 -9.23 28.95
N THR A 133 5.32 -8.27 28.03
CA THR A 133 6.37 -7.25 27.77
C THR A 133 6.15 -5.93 28.51
N GLY A 134 4.98 -5.75 29.12
CA GLY A 134 4.61 -4.51 29.80
C GLY A 134 3.11 -4.38 30.03
N TYR A 135 2.76 -3.25 30.66
CA TYR A 135 1.40 -2.80 30.85
C TYR A 135 0.89 -2.07 29.61
N TYR A 136 -0.32 -2.41 29.16
CA TYR A 136 -0.94 -1.74 28.02
C TYR A 136 -2.43 -1.55 28.25
N TYR A 137 -2.96 -0.41 27.83
CA TYR A 137 -4.40 -0.23 27.74
C TYR A 137 -4.99 -1.23 26.74
N ALA A 138 -6.11 -1.85 27.11
CA ALA A 138 -6.89 -2.72 26.23
C ALA A 138 -7.67 -1.90 25.19
N ARG A 139 -6.97 -1.11 24.37
CA ARG A 139 -7.55 -0.45 23.19
C ARG A 139 -7.51 -1.42 22.00
N TRP A 140 -8.40 -1.22 21.04
CA TRP A 140 -8.49 -2.01 19.80
C TRP A 140 -7.09 -2.23 19.20
N ARG A 141 -6.66 -3.49 19.17
CA ARG A 141 -5.43 -3.93 18.51
C ARG A 141 -5.84 -4.70 17.26
N PRO A 142 -5.59 -4.15 16.06
CA PRO A 142 -5.78 -4.93 14.84
C PRO A 142 -4.89 -6.18 14.93
N GLY A 143 -5.48 -7.37 14.79
CA GLY A 143 -4.73 -8.62 14.74
C GLY A 143 -3.75 -8.62 13.55
N PHE A 144 -2.71 -9.46 13.62
CA PHE A 144 -1.69 -9.55 12.57
C PHE A 144 -2.29 -9.60 11.15
N PHE A 145 -3.28 -10.47 10.94
CA PHE A 145 -3.94 -10.61 9.64
C PHE A 145 -4.69 -9.34 9.20
N THR A 146 -5.31 -8.61 10.12
CA THR A 146 -5.99 -7.36 9.76
C THR A 146 -5.00 -6.29 9.31
N VAL A 147 -3.81 -6.23 9.92
CA VAL A 147 -2.73 -5.34 9.50
C VAL A 147 -2.18 -5.75 8.13
N VAL A 148 -1.95 -7.04 7.92
CA VAL A 148 -1.47 -7.57 6.62
C VAL A 148 -2.47 -7.29 5.50
N ILE A 149 -3.77 -7.52 5.74
CA ILE A 149 -4.83 -7.22 4.78
C ILE A 149 -4.87 -5.71 4.47
N PHE A 150 -4.83 -4.86 5.50
CA PHE A 150 -4.81 -3.42 5.32
C PHE A 150 -3.61 -2.95 4.48
N LEU A 151 -2.40 -3.43 4.80
CA LEU A 151 -1.19 -3.11 4.04
C LEU A 151 -1.27 -3.62 2.60
N ALA A 152 -1.84 -4.81 2.39
CA ALA A 152 -2.02 -5.37 1.05
C ALA A 152 -3.02 -4.54 0.21
N VAL A 153 -4.13 -4.08 0.81
CA VAL A 153 -5.08 -3.17 0.18
C VAL A 153 -4.45 -1.80 -0.12
N LEU A 154 -3.66 -1.27 0.81
CA LEU A 154 -2.94 -0.01 0.60
C LEU A 154 -1.92 -0.12 -0.55
N ALA A 155 -1.13 -1.19 -0.57
CA ALA A 155 -0.18 -1.46 -1.65
C ALA A 155 -0.90 -1.64 -3.00
N ALA A 156 -2.03 -2.35 -3.02
CA ALA A 156 -2.90 -2.49 -4.18
C ALA A 156 -3.40 -1.13 -4.71
N GLY A 157 -3.83 -0.25 -3.81
CA GLY A 157 -4.24 1.11 -4.15
C GLY A 157 -3.10 1.94 -4.75
N LEU A 158 -1.90 1.89 -4.14
CA LEU A 158 -0.71 2.57 -4.67
C LEU A 158 -0.28 2.04 -6.04
N GLN A 159 -0.34 0.73 -6.26
CA GLN A 159 -0.05 0.13 -7.56
C GLN A 159 -1.05 0.58 -8.63
N HIS A 160 -2.34 0.62 -8.30
CA HIS A 160 -3.36 1.11 -9.21
C HIS A 160 -3.15 2.60 -9.55
N LEU A 161 -2.83 3.41 -8.53
CA LEU A 161 -2.49 4.81 -8.72
C LEU A 161 -1.27 5.00 -9.63
N ALA A 162 -0.20 4.21 -9.43
CA ALA A 162 0.97 4.24 -10.29
C ALA A 162 0.63 3.87 -11.74
N SER A 163 -0.20 2.83 -11.93
CA SER A 163 -0.68 2.42 -13.25
C SER A 163 -1.53 3.51 -13.92
N TRP A 164 -2.36 4.20 -13.14
CA TRP A 164 -3.14 5.34 -13.60
C TRP A 164 -2.27 6.53 -13.99
N ILE A 165 -1.24 6.84 -13.20
CA ILE A 165 -0.26 7.88 -13.53
C ILE A 165 0.47 7.52 -14.84
N ASN A 166 0.93 6.28 -14.98
CA ASN A 166 1.62 5.80 -16.17
C ASN A 166 0.73 5.92 -17.42
N TYR A 167 -0.52 5.48 -17.35
CA TYR A 167 -1.51 5.64 -18.42
C TYR A 167 -1.63 7.11 -18.87
N HIS A 168 -1.72 8.05 -17.93
CA HIS A 168 -1.79 9.48 -18.27
C HIS A 168 -0.46 10.05 -18.79
N GLN A 169 0.67 9.57 -18.31
CA GLN A 169 1.98 9.99 -18.79
C GLN A 169 2.24 9.49 -20.20
N GLU A 170 1.89 8.25 -20.51
CA GLU A 170 2.06 7.64 -21.81
C GLU A 170 1.23 8.33 -22.89
N LYS A 171 -0.06 8.61 -22.61
CA LYS A 171 -0.90 9.40 -23.52
C LYS A 171 -0.34 10.79 -23.80
N ARG A 172 0.18 11.47 -22.77
CA ARG A 172 0.81 12.78 -22.93
C ARG A 172 2.08 12.69 -23.77
N ARG A 173 2.88 11.64 -23.58
CA ARG A 173 4.12 11.41 -24.32
C ARG A 173 3.87 11.14 -25.80
N ILE A 174 2.90 10.28 -26.14
CA ILE A 174 2.56 9.99 -27.54
C ILE A 174 2.09 11.27 -28.25
N ARG A 175 1.23 12.08 -27.62
CA ARG A 175 0.80 13.37 -28.18
C ARG A 175 1.95 14.36 -28.37
N GLN A 176 2.93 14.36 -27.45
CA GLN A 176 4.14 15.17 -27.60
C GLN A 176 4.95 14.74 -28.81
N PHE A 177 5.16 13.43 -29.01
CA PHE A 177 5.86 12.93 -30.19
C PHE A 177 5.15 13.31 -31.50
N VAL A 178 3.81 13.22 -31.55
CA VAL A 178 3.05 13.67 -32.73
C VAL A 178 3.26 15.16 -32.98
N LYS A 179 3.20 15.98 -31.92
CA LYS A 179 3.36 17.44 -32.03
C LYS A 179 4.76 17.83 -32.49
N ASP A 180 5.79 17.19 -31.94
CA ASP A 180 7.18 17.45 -32.28
C ASP A 180 7.45 17.08 -33.75
N ALA A 181 7.00 15.90 -34.18
CA ALA A 181 7.10 15.43 -35.57
C ALA A 181 6.39 16.39 -36.55
N ARG A 182 5.24 16.94 -36.18
CA ARG A 182 4.54 17.96 -36.99
C ARG A 182 5.27 19.29 -37.07
N SER A 183 5.87 19.73 -35.97
CA SER A 183 6.65 20.97 -35.95
C SER A 183 7.89 20.88 -36.85
N GLU A 184 8.53 19.72 -36.90
CA GLU A 184 9.65 19.44 -37.82
C GLU A 184 9.20 19.42 -39.29
N MET A 185 8.02 18.86 -39.58
CA MET A 185 7.44 18.95 -40.93
C MET A 185 7.19 20.41 -41.33
N ALA A 186 6.57 21.20 -40.45
CA ALA A 186 6.26 22.60 -40.73
C ALA A 186 7.53 23.45 -40.96
N THR A 187 8.58 23.25 -40.17
CA THR A 187 9.86 23.98 -40.32
C THR A 187 10.65 23.56 -41.56
N ARG A 188 10.46 22.34 -42.07
CA ARG A 188 11.06 21.90 -43.35
C ARG A 188 10.26 22.36 -44.56
N ALA A 189 8.93 22.35 -44.46
CA ALA A 189 8.05 22.85 -45.52
C ALA A 189 8.32 24.33 -45.84
N THR A 190 8.71 25.14 -44.86
CA THR A 190 9.09 26.55 -45.09
C THR A 190 10.48 26.74 -45.70
N LYS A 191 11.37 25.74 -45.64
CA LYS A 191 12.76 25.84 -46.13
C LYS A 191 12.96 25.33 -47.56
N ASN A 192 12.09 24.46 -48.08
CA ASN A 192 12.21 23.90 -49.43
C ASN A 192 10.97 24.22 -50.29
N VAL A 193 11.16 24.74 -51.51
CA VAL A 193 10.10 24.99 -52.53
C VAL A 193 9.73 23.69 -53.30
N GLY A 194 9.91 22.53 -52.68
CA GLY A 194 9.57 21.22 -53.26
C GLY A 194 8.51 20.56 -52.39
N ALA A 195 7.44 20.06 -53.04
CA ALA A 195 6.22 19.52 -52.44
C ALA A 195 6.43 18.88 -51.06
N ALA A 196 5.65 19.33 -50.07
CA ALA A 196 5.56 18.70 -48.77
C ALA A 196 5.23 17.22 -48.98
N THR A 197 6.23 16.34 -48.89
CA THR A 197 6.02 14.90 -48.99
C THR A 197 5.05 14.52 -47.87
N LEU A 198 3.81 14.17 -48.23
CA LEU A 198 2.73 13.93 -47.29
C LEU A 198 3.19 13.00 -46.17
N GLY A 199 3.15 13.51 -44.94
CA GLY A 199 3.21 12.72 -43.71
C GLY A 199 4.57 12.21 -43.23
N ARG A 200 5.67 12.28 -44.02
CA ARG A 200 6.98 11.71 -43.62
C ARG A 200 7.88 12.73 -42.95
N SER A 201 8.32 12.46 -41.72
CA SER A 201 9.25 13.25 -40.91
C SER A 201 10.40 12.42 -40.33
N TYR A 202 11.33 13.09 -39.65
CA TYR A 202 12.48 12.46 -39.01
C TYR A 202 12.63 13.05 -37.62
N LEU A 203 12.32 12.25 -36.59
CA LEU A 203 12.33 12.69 -35.20
C LEU A 203 13.62 12.21 -34.51
N GLU A 204 14.28 13.12 -33.79
CA GLU A 204 15.44 12.77 -32.98
C GLU A 204 14.99 12.26 -31.60
N ILE A 205 15.11 10.95 -31.37
CA ILE A 205 14.82 10.33 -30.08
C ILE A 205 16.16 9.97 -29.41
N GLY A 206 16.63 10.84 -28.51
CA GLY A 206 17.88 10.67 -27.78
C GLY A 206 19.11 10.88 -28.65
N LYS A 207 19.75 9.79 -29.12
CA LYS A 207 20.92 9.82 -30.04
C LYS A 207 20.64 9.20 -31.41
N ARG A 208 19.39 8.79 -31.66
CA ARG A 208 18.97 8.14 -32.90
C ARG A 208 17.98 9.04 -33.62
N VAL A 209 18.18 9.21 -34.93
CA VAL A 209 17.20 9.85 -35.81
C VAL A 209 16.34 8.74 -36.37
N LEU A 210 15.03 8.80 -36.13
CA LEU A 210 14.09 7.80 -36.63
C LEU A 210 13.23 8.44 -37.71
N ARG A 211 13.07 7.74 -38.84
CA ARG A 211 12.05 8.11 -39.81
C ARG A 211 10.69 7.83 -39.19
N CYS A 212 9.79 8.81 -39.23
CA CYS A 212 8.44 8.66 -38.73
C CYS A 212 7.43 9.15 -39.76
N GLU A 213 6.21 8.63 -39.65
CA GLU A 213 5.08 9.04 -40.47
C GLU A 213 3.91 9.42 -39.56
N VAL A 214 3.47 10.66 -39.66
CA VAL A 214 2.36 11.17 -38.86
C VAL A 214 1.06 10.89 -39.62
N LYS A 215 0.30 9.92 -39.14
CA LYS A 215 -1.00 9.53 -39.72
C LYS A 215 -2.15 10.38 -39.17
N SER A 216 -2.13 10.72 -37.88
CA SER A 216 -3.20 11.51 -37.21
C SER A 216 -2.66 12.30 -36.00
N ASP A 217 -3.53 13.04 -35.30
CA ASP A 217 -3.22 13.79 -34.06
C ASP A 217 -2.82 12.87 -32.89
N GLU A 218 -3.25 11.61 -32.97
CA GLU A 218 -3.06 10.61 -31.91
C GLU A 218 -2.35 9.35 -32.41
N TYR A 219 -1.88 9.34 -33.66
CA TYR A 219 -1.26 8.16 -34.29
C TYR A 219 -0.01 8.53 -35.10
N ILE A 220 1.12 7.93 -34.73
CA ILE A 220 2.42 8.08 -35.38
C ILE A 220 3.10 6.72 -35.56
N VAL A 221 3.71 6.51 -36.72
CA VAL A 221 4.44 5.29 -37.07
C VAL A 221 5.93 5.58 -37.13
N PHE A 222 6.77 4.74 -36.54
CA PHE A 222 8.22 4.83 -36.62
C PHE A 222 8.81 3.68 -37.45
N TYR A 223 9.81 4.02 -38.26
CA TYR A 223 10.56 3.08 -39.11
C TYR A 223 12.03 3.09 -38.68
N PRO A 224 12.41 2.34 -37.63
CA PRO A 224 13.80 2.15 -37.24
C PRO A 224 14.58 1.34 -38.30
N GLU A 225 15.88 1.64 -38.46
CA GLU A 225 16.74 0.92 -39.41
C GLU A 225 16.99 -0.51 -38.94
N GLY A 226 16.47 -1.49 -39.69
CA GLY A 226 16.70 -2.93 -39.44
C GLY A 226 15.82 -3.57 -38.38
N GLU A 227 14.79 -2.88 -37.90
CA GLU A 227 13.78 -3.37 -36.94
C GLU A 227 12.37 -3.22 -37.54
N GLU A 228 11.40 -3.93 -36.98
CA GLU A 228 9.99 -3.85 -37.39
C GLU A 228 9.40 -2.45 -37.15
N ARG A 229 8.34 -2.11 -37.89
CA ARG A 229 7.63 -0.83 -37.73
C ARG A 229 7.02 -0.74 -36.33
N ILE A 230 7.15 0.43 -35.70
CA ILE A 230 6.59 0.67 -34.36
C ILE A 230 5.42 1.64 -34.50
N ASP A 231 4.22 1.11 -34.29
CA ASP A 231 2.97 1.84 -34.39
C ASP A 231 2.58 2.40 -33.01
N LEU A 232 2.57 3.72 -32.83
CA LEU A 232 2.19 4.38 -31.58
C LEU A 232 0.86 5.11 -31.72
N ASN A 233 -0.20 4.54 -31.13
CA ASN A 233 -1.53 5.15 -31.05
C ASN A 233 -1.93 5.40 -29.59
N VAL A 234 -2.50 6.57 -29.30
CA VAL A 234 -3.03 6.94 -27.97
C VAL A 234 -4.19 6.01 -27.54
N GLU A 235 -4.95 5.46 -28.50
CA GLU A 235 -6.10 4.59 -28.22
C GLU A 235 -5.69 3.20 -27.75
N TRP A 236 -4.51 2.72 -28.17
CA TRP A 236 -3.99 1.40 -27.81
C TRP A 236 -3.39 1.35 -26.40
N VAL A 237 -3.25 2.49 -25.74
CA VAL A 237 -2.79 2.56 -24.35
C VAL A 237 -3.83 1.91 -23.44
N GLU A 238 -3.48 0.77 -22.86
CA GLU A 238 -4.36 -0.01 -21.98
C GLU A 238 -4.84 0.80 -20.78
N LYS A 239 -6.16 0.82 -20.56
CA LYS A 239 -6.74 1.50 -19.40
C LYS A 239 -6.39 0.72 -18.12
N PRO A 240 -6.04 1.40 -17.02
CA PRO A 240 -5.69 0.74 -15.77
C PRO A 240 -6.90 -0.04 -15.23
N SER A 241 -6.81 -1.37 -15.24
CA SER A 241 -7.87 -2.26 -14.74
C SER A 241 -7.58 -2.69 -13.31
N VAL A 242 -8.61 -2.68 -12.46
CA VAL A 242 -8.53 -3.15 -11.07
C VAL A 242 -8.22 -4.66 -11.03
N LYS A 243 -8.57 -5.41 -12.08
CA LYS A 243 -8.30 -6.85 -12.19
C LYS A 243 -6.80 -7.18 -12.30
N ASN A 244 -5.98 -6.21 -12.72
CA ASN A 244 -4.53 -6.39 -12.91
C ASN A 244 -3.73 -6.05 -11.65
N VAL A 245 -4.39 -5.60 -10.59
CA VAL A 245 -3.73 -5.31 -9.31
C VAL A 245 -3.22 -6.62 -8.70
N PHE A 246 -2.02 -6.60 -8.12
CA PHE A 246 -1.33 -7.79 -7.60
C PHE A 246 -2.24 -8.65 -6.70
N LEU A 247 -3.04 -8.00 -5.85
CA LEU A 247 -3.92 -8.64 -4.88
C LEU A 247 -4.98 -9.55 -5.53
N ILE A 248 -5.40 -9.24 -6.77
CA ILE A 248 -6.41 -10.01 -7.52
C ILE A 248 -5.72 -10.89 -8.57
N ALA A 249 -4.70 -10.36 -9.24
CA ALA A 249 -4.00 -11.06 -10.31
C ALA A 249 -3.19 -12.26 -9.79
N TRP A 250 -2.55 -12.14 -8.63
CA TRP A 250 -1.69 -13.20 -8.09
C TRP A 250 -2.47 -14.46 -7.67
N PRO A 251 -3.56 -14.37 -6.87
CA PRO A 251 -4.38 -15.55 -6.57
C PRO A 251 -4.99 -16.17 -7.84
N ARG A 252 -5.46 -15.34 -8.77
CA ARG A 252 -6.05 -15.82 -10.02
C ARG A 252 -5.04 -16.58 -10.88
N ARG A 253 -3.80 -16.09 -11.01
CA ARG A 253 -2.72 -16.81 -11.71
C ARG A 253 -2.36 -18.12 -11.03
N LEU A 254 -2.32 -18.14 -9.70
CA LEU A 254 -2.01 -19.35 -8.93
C LEU A 254 -3.12 -20.40 -9.12
N VAL A 255 -4.38 -19.99 -9.07
CA VAL A 255 -5.54 -20.85 -9.34
C VAL A 255 -5.56 -21.32 -10.80
N ASN A 256 -5.33 -20.44 -11.78
CA ASN A 256 -5.26 -20.81 -13.20
C ASN A 256 -4.13 -21.83 -13.46
N ARG A 257 -2.97 -21.64 -12.82
CA ARG A 257 -1.83 -22.56 -12.90
C ARG A 257 -2.11 -23.89 -12.22
N ALA A 258 -2.83 -23.88 -11.09
CA ALA A 258 -3.28 -25.09 -10.40
C ALA A 258 -4.37 -25.86 -11.18
N LEU A 259 -5.23 -25.13 -11.92
CA LEU A 259 -6.32 -25.69 -12.74
C LEU A 259 -5.91 -25.99 -14.19
N GLY A 260 -4.62 -25.84 -14.55
CA GLY A 260 -4.10 -26.17 -15.87
C GLY A 260 -4.64 -25.32 -17.03
N LYS A 261 -5.28 -24.17 -16.74
CA LYS A 261 -5.72 -23.23 -17.78
C LYS A 261 -4.57 -22.29 -18.11
N VAL A 262 -3.90 -22.56 -19.23
CA VAL A 262 -2.94 -21.64 -19.86
C VAL A 262 -3.74 -20.46 -20.41
N ASP A 263 -3.40 -19.24 -19.99
CA ASP A 263 -4.01 -18.02 -20.52
C ASP A 263 -3.75 -17.95 -22.03
N GLU A 264 -4.80 -17.78 -22.82
CA GLU A 264 -4.77 -17.70 -24.29
C GLU A 264 -4.03 -16.41 -24.68
N VAL A 265 -2.81 -16.57 -25.21
CA VAL A 265 -2.03 -15.45 -25.74
C VAL A 265 -2.71 -15.04 -27.05
N VAL A 266 -3.26 -13.82 -27.07
CA VAL A 266 -3.83 -13.24 -28.29
C VAL A 266 -2.66 -12.80 -29.17
N GLU A 267 -2.36 -13.61 -30.18
CA GLU A 267 -1.45 -13.27 -31.27
C GLU A 267 -2.22 -12.40 -32.28
N TYR A 268 -1.75 -11.18 -32.49
CA TYR A 268 -2.38 -10.25 -33.44
C TYR A 268 -1.81 -10.54 -34.83
N GLU A 269 -2.63 -11.13 -35.70
CA GLU A 269 -2.32 -11.30 -37.11
C GLU A 269 -2.50 -9.95 -37.80
N VAL A 270 -1.38 -9.34 -38.22
CA VAL A 270 -1.37 -8.10 -39.00
C VAL A 270 -1.73 -8.47 -40.44
N VAL A 271 -2.94 -8.11 -40.86
CA VAL A 271 -3.33 -8.21 -42.28
C VAL A 271 -2.57 -7.11 -43.04
N GLU A 272 -1.65 -7.51 -43.90
CA GLU A 272 -1.10 -6.64 -44.93
C GLU A 272 -2.13 -6.53 -46.05
N GLU A 273 -2.78 -5.38 -46.19
CA GLU A 273 -3.54 -5.05 -47.40
C GLU A 273 -2.51 -4.75 -48.51
N GLU A 274 -2.41 -5.67 -49.48
CA GLU A 274 -1.74 -5.44 -50.75
C GLU A 274 -2.53 -4.40 -51.55
N ASP A 275 -1.85 -3.34 -51.97
CA ASP A 275 -2.39 -2.23 -52.76
C ASP A 275 -2.95 -2.73 -54.10
N ALA A 276 -4.28 -2.77 -54.23
CA ALA A 276 -4.95 -3.00 -55.51
C ALA A 276 -5.23 -1.65 -56.21
N GLU A 277 -4.68 -1.47 -57.42
CA GLU A 277 -4.95 -0.34 -58.31
C GLU A 277 -6.45 -0.26 -58.69
N PRO A 278 -7.02 0.94 -58.88
CA PRO A 278 -8.44 1.10 -59.15
C PRO A 278 -8.75 0.99 -60.66
N GLU A 279 -9.36 -0.11 -61.10
CA GLU A 279 -10.17 -0.12 -62.32
C GLU A 279 -11.64 0.07 -61.96
N GLY A 280 -12.22 1.18 -62.43
CA GLY A 280 -13.59 1.58 -62.12
C GLY A 280 -14.64 0.92 -63.00
N VAL A 281 -15.85 0.71 -62.46
CA VAL A 281 -17.16 0.72 -63.14
C VAL A 281 -18.25 1.02 -62.10
N ASP A 282 -19.32 1.67 -62.58
CA ASP A 282 -20.38 2.41 -61.88
C ASP A 282 -21.39 1.64 -61.00
N ALA A 283 -21.93 2.41 -60.05
CA ALA A 283 -23.30 2.52 -59.52
C ALA A 283 -24.19 1.29 -59.19
N GLU A 284 -24.75 1.39 -57.97
CA GLU A 284 -26.07 0.87 -57.54
C GLU A 284 -26.28 -0.65 -57.46
N LYS A 285 -26.26 -1.20 -56.23
CA LYS A 285 -27.44 -1.81 -55.57
C LYS A 285 -27.11 -2.57 -54.28
N ILE A 286 -27.89 -2.24 -53.24
CA ILE A 286 -28.51 -3.17 -52.27
C ILE A 286 -27.61 -3.74 -51.15
N LEU A 287 -27.77 -3.17 -49.95
CA LEU A 287 -27.75 -3.88 -48.66
C LEU A 287 -28.92 -4.89 -48.64
N PRO A 288 -28.80 -6.10 -48.02
CA PRO A 288 -29.05 -6.14 -46.58
C PRO A 288 -28.38 -7.27 -45.75
N SER A 289 -28.23 -6.95 -44.45
CA SER A 289 -28.50 -7.72 -43.23
C SER A 289 -27.86 -9.11 -42.97
N LEU A 290 -27.21 -9.16 -41.78
CA LEU A 290 -27.29 -10.18 -40.71
C LEU A 290 -27.07 -11.66 -41.08
N GLU A 291 -26.06 -12.29 -40.48
CA GLU A 291 -26.26 -13.42 -39.56
C GLU A 291 -24.96 -13.94 -38.91
N VAL A 292 -25.05 -14.21 -37.61
CA VAL A 292 -24.06 -14.90 -36.80
C VAL A 292 -24.15 -16.40 -37.07
N SER A 293 -23.06 -17.04 -37.48
CA SER A 293 -22.96 -18.50 -37.45
C SER A 293 -21.57 -18.97 -37.01
N LYS A 294 -21.54 -19.63 -35.85
CA LYS A 294 -20.39 -20.31 -35.26
C LYS A 294 -20.08 -21.59 -36.03
N LYS A 295 -18.86 -21.77 -36.52
CA LYS A 295 -18.26 -23.11 -36.74
C LYS A 295 -16.74 -23.08 -36.56
N LYS A 296 -16.24 -23.88 -35.61
CA LYS A 296 -14.82 -24.25 -35.42
C LYS A 296 -14.35 -25.17 -36.57
N PRO A 297 -13.06 -25.10 -36.94
CA PRO A 297 -12.33 -26.29 -37.36
C PRO A 297 -11.19 -26.65 -36.39
N LYS A 298 -10.74 -27.89 -36.53
CA LYS A 298 -9.92 -28.67 -35.62
C LYS A 298 -8.42 -28.42 -35.81
N ALA A 299 -7.69 -28.70 -34.73
CA ALA A 299 -6.25 -28.58 -34.56
C ALA A 299 -5.37 -29.25 -35.64
N LYS A 300 -4.25 -28.59 -35.96
CA LYS A 300 -2.98 -29.23 -36.33
C LYS A 300 -1.89 -28.68 -35.40
N LYS A 301 -1.09 -29.60 -34.86
CA LYS A 301 -0.22 -29.45 -33.70
C LYS A 301 1.20 -29.15 -34.17
N THR A 302 1.76 -28.01 -33.78
CA THR A 302 3.20 -27.72 -33.85
C THR A 302 3.62 -27.01 -32.56
N GLU A 303 4.68 -27.52 -31.94
CA GLU A 303 5.18 -27.12 -30.62
C GLU A 303 5.78 -25.70 -30.68
N PRO A 304 5.51 -24.81 -29.71
CA PRO A 304 6.21 -23.53 -29.65
C PRO A 304 7.59 -23.68 -29.00
N MET A 305 8.63 -23.31 -29.74
CA MET A 305 9.96 -23.07 -29.19
C MET A 305 9.91 -21.89 -28.20
N ALA A 306 10.45 -22.11 -27.01
CA ALA A 306 10.56 -21.10 -25.97
C ALA A 306 11.55 -20.00 -26.37
N VAL A 307 11.07 -18.75 -26.49
CA VAL A 307 11.94 -17.58 -26.54
C VAL A 307 12.00 -16.96 -25.14
N LEU A 308 13.12 -17.21 -24.47
CA LEU A 308 13.50 -16.60 -23.21
C LEU A 308 13.75 -15.09 -23.42
N GLY A 309 13.12 -14.25 -22.62
CA GLY A 309 13.36 -12.81 -22.63
C GLY A 309 14.82 -12.49 -22.31
N THR A 310 15.47 -11.70 -23.17
CA THR A 310 16.85 -11.27 -22.94
C THR A 310 16.90 -10.02 -22.07
N LYS A 311 17.26 -10.28 -20.81
CA LYS A 311 17.82 -9.33 -19.86
C LYS A 311 19.13 -8.77 -20.43
N VAL A 312 19.18 -7.47 -20.68
CA VAL A 312 20.38 -6.77 -21.15
C VAL A 312 21.37 -6.67 -19.99
N GLY A 313 22.54 -7.31 -20.13
CA GLY A 313 23.68 -7.09 -19.23
C GLY A 313 24.61 -8.29 -19.12
N GLY A 314 25.73 -8.27 -19.86
CA GLY A 314 26.88 -9.13 -19.56
C GLY A 314 27.60 -9.65 -20.80
N ARG A 315 28.78 -9.10 -21.08
CA ARG A 315 29.75 -9.59 -22.07
C ARG A 315 30.07 -11.08 -21.85
N ARG A 316 30.07 -11.90 -22.92
CA ARG A 316 31.13 -12.91 -23.20
C ARG A 316 31.23 -13.18 -24.72
N ARG A 317 32.46 -13.16 -25.23
CA ARG A 317 32.87 -13.70 -26.54
C ARG A 317 33.18 -15.20 -26.39
N ALA A 318 32.87 -16.01 -27.41
CA ALA A 318 33.75 -16.99 -28.09
C ALA A 318 32.93 -17.81 -29.11
N ILE A 319 33.17 -17.66 -30.42
CA ILE A 319 33.93 -18.54 -31.35
C ILE A 319 33.11 -19.69 -31.96
N LYS A 320 33.27 -19.78 -33.28
CA LYS A 320 32.68 -20.61 -34.35
C LYS A 320 32.71 -22.13 -34.12
N LYS A 321 31.73 -22.85 -34.68
CA LYS A 321 32.02 -24.09 -35.44
C LYS A 321 31.08 -24.24 -36.62
N GLN A 322 31.70 -24.49 -37.77
CA GLN A 322 31.08 -24.92 -39.03
C GLN A 322 30.54 -26.34 -38.86
N GLN A 323 29.42 -26.63 -39.52
CA GLN A 323 29.35 -27.59 -40.62
C GLN A 323 28.17 -27.26 -41.51
#